data_AF-A0A660PSJ2-F1
#
_entry.id   AF-A0A660PSJ2-F1
#
_cell.length_a   1.000
_cell.length_b   1.000
_cell.length_c   1.000
_cell.angle_alpha   90.00
_cell.angle_beta   90.00
_cell.angle_gamma   90.00
#
_symmetry.space_group_name_H-M   'P 1'
#
loop_
_entity.id
_entity.type
_entity.pdbx_description
1 polymer ?
#
loop_
_entity_poly.entity_id
_entity_poly.type
_entity_poly.pdbx_seq_one_letter_code
_entity_poly.pdbx_strand_id
1 'polypeptide(L)'
;MYADTDSDGIADVIDNCPDDPNELQTDTDGDDVGDVCDACEGFDDALDADSDGVPDGCDICAGYDDNIDTDEDTVPNGCDTDDDNDGVVDASDSDLLDPTVCEDSDSDGCDDCAIGTDDFGPLADNDPANDGTDTDADGICDTGDNCPDDYNPGQEDADEDGTGDVCQTCCIPPSVGDIDQGGGDLGFNYDGADLSMMINGLFIDPASGWDGICLDEADVDFTSVRPVVDPMTVDGADLSLLIDALFIAPTHYLKNCDGTDNY
;
A
#
# COMPACT_ATOMS: atom_id res chain seq x y z
N MET A 1 53.32 -17.33 -14.55
CA MET A 1 52.28 -17.10 -15.55
C MET A 1 51.57 -15.85 -15.10
N TYR A 2 51.38 -14.92 -16.01
CA TYR A 2 50.40 -13.86 -15.79
C TYR A 2 49.01 -14.52 -15.84
N ALA A 3 48.04 -13.92 -15.14
CA ALA A 3 46.65 -14.32 -15.28
C ALA A 3 46.15 -13.90 -16.67
N ASP A 4 45.12 -14.61 -17.11
CA ASP A 4 44.38 -14.47 -18.37
C ASP A 4 42.97 -14.90 -17.96
N THR A 5 42.19 -13.92 -17.49
CA THR A 5 40.97 -14.13 -16.73
C THR A 5 39.83 -14.59 -17.62
N ASP A 6 39.75 -14.04 -18.82
CA ASP A 6 38.70 -14.30 -19.81
C ASP A 6 39.09 -15.39 -20.84
N SER A 7 40.36 -15.83 -20.85
CA SER A 7 40.90 -16.88 -21.69
C SER A 7 40.97 -16.55 -23.18
N ASP A 8 41.15 -15.29 -23.54
CA ASP A 8 41.31 -14.83 -24.92
C ASP A 8 42.76 -14.96 -25.46
N GLY A 9 43.71 -15.26 -24.56
CA GLY A 9 45.12 -15.47 -24.89
C GLY A 9 46.00 -14.22 -24.78
N ILE A 10 45.44 -13.09 -24.36
CA ILE A 10 46.12 -11.93 -23.81
C ILE A 10 46.21 -12.11 -22.29
N ALA A 11 47.05 -11.33 -21.61
CA ALA A 11 47.22 -11.45 -20.16
C ALA A 11 46.70 -10.19 -19.49
N ASP A 12 45.95 -10.30 -18.38
CA ASP A 12 45.23 -9.21 -17.70
C ASP A 12 46.02 -7.90 -17.53
N VAL A 13 47.35 -7.99 -17.42
CA VAL A 13 48.24 -6.83 -17.23
C VAL A 13 48.47 -5.98 -18.48
N ILE A 14 48.10 -6.48 -19.66
CA ILE A 14 48.20 -5.81 -20.96
C ILE A 14 46.92 -5.96 -21.78
N ASP A 15 45.87 -6.51 -21.17
CA ASP A 15 44.57 -6.73 -21.78
C ASP A 15 43.74 -5.45 -21.64
N ASN A 16 43.19 -4.94 -22.74
CA ASN A 16 42.30 -3.79 -22.70
C ASN A 16 40.84 -4.14 -22.35
N CYS A 17 40.51 -5.42 -22.22
CA CYS A 17 39.25 -5.93 -21.66
C CYS A 17 39.49 -7.19 -20.80
N PRO A 18 40.10 -7.09 -19.60
CA PRO A 18 40.56 -8.26 -18.83
C PRO A 18 39.50 -9.32 -18.47
N ASP A 19 38.23 -8.97 -18.52
CA ASP A 19 37.10 -9.82 -18.17
C ASP A 19 36.26 -10.24 -19.41
N ASP A 20 36.51 -9.67 -20.60
CA ASP A 20 35.70 -9.84 -21.81
C ASP A 20 36.54 -10.19 -23.05
N PRO A 21 36.43 -11.44 -23.58
CA PRO A 21 37.35 -11.95 -24.60
C PRO A 21 37.41 -11.15 -25.90
N ASN A 22 38.58 -10.60 -26.22
CA ASN A 22 38.80 -9.80 -27.41
C ASN A 22 40.23 -9.97 -27.99
N GLU A 23 40.52 -11.14 -28.60
CA GLU A 23 41.87 -11.51 -29.12
C GLU A 23 42.57 -10.47 -30.01
N LEU A 24 41.81 -9.59 -30.66
CA LEU A 24 42.31 -8.55 -31.56
C LEU A 24 42.70 -7.25 -30.84
N GLN A 25 42.23 -7.07 -29.59
CA GLN A 25 42.47 -5.90 -28.75
C GLN A 25 42.18 -4.61 -29.52
N THR A 26 41.07 -4.61 -30.27
CA THR A 26 40.62 -3.44 -31.01
C THR A 26 40.18 -2.40 -30.00
N ASP A 27 40.63 -1.18 -30.22
CA ASP A 27 40.37 0.03 -29.43
C ASP A 27 40.29 1.15 -30.47
N THR A 28 39.06 1.59 -30.78
CA THR A 28 38.76 2.43 -31.94
C THR A 28 39.01 3.91 -31.68
N ASP A 29 38.80 4.38 -30.46
CA ASP A 29 38.96 5.77 -30.02
C ASP A 29 40.26 6.05 -29.28
N GLY A 30 40.95 5.00 -28.80
CA GLY A 30 42.31 5.06 -28.28
C GLY A 30 42.37 5.50 -26.82
N ASP A 31 41.40 5.09 -26.00
CA ASP A 31 41.28 5.43 -24.59
C ASP A 31 41.85 4.36 -23.63
N ASP A 32 42.46 3.31 -24.20
CA ASP A 32 43.00 2.13 -23.50
C ASP A 32 41.91 1.12 -23.01
N VAL A 33 40.64 1.29 -23.37
CA VAL A 33 39.55 0.31 -23.23
C VAL A 33 39.27 -0.32 -24.61
N GLY A 34 38.98 -1.63 -24.65
CA GLY A 34 38.71 -2.30 -25.92
C GLY A 34 37.25 -2.18 -26.35
N ASP A 35 36.99 -2.14 -27.67
CA ASP A 35 35.64 -2.03 -28.27
C ASP A 35 34.59 -3.03 -27.70
N VAL A 36 35.03 -4.12 -27.07
CA VAL A 36 34.16 -5.16 -26.51
C VAL A 36 33.65 -4.81 -25.10
N CYS A 37 34.41 -4.04 -24.34
CA CYS A 37 34.10 -3.62 -22.98
C CYS A 37 34.00 -2.08 -22.83
N ASP A 38 34.12 -1.36 -23.94
CA ASP A 38 33.88 0.08 -24.09
C ASP A 38 32.40 0.40 -23.78
N ALA A 39 32.19 1.24 -22.77
CA ALA A 39 30.86 1.68 -22.35
C ALA A 39 30.42 2.96 -23.07
N CYS A 40 31.33 3.66 -23.73
CA CYS A 40 31.07 4.94 -24.37
C CYS A 40 31.81 5.12 -25.72
N GLU A 41 31.26 4.48 -26.76
CA GLU A 41 31.85 4.44 -28.11
C GLU A 41 32.28 5.82 -28.62
N GLY A 42 33.58 6.00 -28.81
CA GLY A 42 34.17 7.23 -29.36
C GLY A 42 34.77 8.19 -28.32
N PHE A 43 34.73 7.85 -27.04
CA PHE A 43 35.11 8.69 -25.91
C PHE A 43 35.96 7.93 -24.89
N ASP A 44 36.44 8.62 -23.85
CA ASP A 44 37.34 8.05 -22.85
C ASP A 44 36.54 7.56 -21.63
N ASP A 45 36.47 6.25 -21.44
CA ASP A 45 35.75 5.58 -20.35
C ASP A 45 36.26 5.98 -18.95
N ALA A 46 37.48 6.52 -18.84
CA ALA A 46 38.05 6.94 -17.56
C ALA A 46 37.66 8.38 -17.15
N LEU A 47 37.02 9.13 -18.04
CA LEU A 47 36.52 10.48 -17.75
C LEU A 47 35.06 10.39 -17.32
N ASP A 48 34.85 10.68 -16.05
CA ASP A 48 33.53 10.69 -15.41
C ASP A 48 33.57 11.81 -14.35
N ALA A 49 32.99 12.96 -14.69
CA ALA A 49 33.16 14.20 -13.96
C ALA A 49 32.37 14.25 -12.64
N ASP A 50 31.21 13.61 -12.58
CA ASP A 50 30.32 13.53 -11.42
C ASP A 50 30.34 12.17 -10.71
N SER A 51 31.04 11.19 -11.27
CA SER A 51 31.31 9.88 -10.69
C SER A 51 30.05 9.00 -10.56
N ASP A 52 29.14 9.11 -11.52
CA ASP A 52 27.92 8.30 -11.59
C ASP A 52 28.12 6.94 -12.31
N GLY A 53 29.27 6.76 -12.97
CA GLY A 53 29.60 5.55 -13.71
C GLY A 53 29.26 5.60 -15.20
N VAL A 54 28.77 6.74 -15.71
CA VAL A 54 28.61 7.02 -17.14
C VAL A 54 29.72 7.98 -17.58
N PRO A 55 30.55 7.61 -18.58
CA PRO A 55 31.62 8.48 -19.03
C PRO A 55 31.11 9.82 -19.60
N ASP A 56 31.87 10.92 -19.41
CA ASP A 56 31.57 12.30 -19.84
C ASP A 56 31.11 12.42 -21.32
N GLY A 57 31.52 11.48 -22.17
CA GLY A 57 31.16 11.44 -23.59
C GLY A 57 29.74 10.95 -23.89
N CYS A 58 29.18 10.18 -22.95
CA CYS A 58 27.87 9.53 -23.04
C CYS A 58 26.91 9.98 -21.94
N ASP A 59 27.43 10.71 -20.94
CA ASP A 59 26.68 11.43 -19.93
C ASP A 59 25.68 12.40 -20.60
N ILE A 60 24.39 12.12 -20.39
CA ILE A 60 23.29 12.97 -20.84
C ILE A 60 22.86 13.98 -19.77
N CYS A 61 23.26 13.80 -18.52
CA CYS A 61 22.80 14.52 -17.35
C CYS A 61 23.91 15.19 -16.50
N ALA A 62 24.90 15.80 -17.14
CA ALA A 62 26.09 16.36 -16.51
C ALA A 62 25.90 17.00 -15.12
N GLY A 63 26.55 16.38 -14.12
CA GLY A 63 26.52 16.76 -12.72
C GLY A 63 25.57 15.90 -11.86
N TYR A 64 24.90 14.92 -12.45
CA TYR A 64 23.85 14.10 -11.87
C TYR A 64 23.96 12.64 -12.36
N ASP A 65 23.26 11.72 -11.72
CA ASP A 65 23.35 10.28 -12.04
C ASP A 65 22.39 9.89 -13.17
N ASP A 66 22.94 9.47 -14.30
CA ASP A 66 22.22 9.04 -15.50
C ASP A 66 21.38 7.76 -15.29
N ASN A 67 21.63 7.01 -14.22
CA ASN A 67 20.93 5.75 -13.92
C ASN A 67 19.68 5.95 -13.03
N ILE A 68 19.39 7.19 -12.62
CA ILE A 68 18.22 7.53 -11.84
C ILE A 68 17.21 8.21 -12.77
N ASP A 69 16.16 7.49 -13.08
CA ASP A 69 15.06 7.86 -13.98
C ASP A 69 13.78 7.25 -13.36
N THR A 70 13.02 8.07 -12.63
CA THR A 70 11.89 7.60 -11.81
C THR A 70 10.68 7.23 -12.67
N ASP A 71 10.44 7.95 -13.76
CA ASP A 71 9.29 7.78 -14.65
C ASP A 71 9.62 6.99 -15.94
N GLU A 72 10.88 6.57 -16.10
CA GLU A 72 11.40 5.84 -17.25
C GLU A 72 11.18 6.59 -18.59
N ASP A 73 11.15 7.92 -18.57
CA ASP A 73 10.93 8.76 -19.77
C ASP A 73 12.21 8.96 -20.62
N THR A 74 13.35 8.45 -20.12
CA THR A 74 14.71 8.53 -20.66
C THR A 74 15.47 9.82 -20.35
N VAL A 75 14.90 10.71 -19.54
CA VAL A 75 15.57 11.89 -18.97
C VAL A 75 15.87 11.60 -17.49
N PRO A 76 17.15 11.52 -17.09
CA PRO A 76 17.46 11.28 -15.69
C PRO A 76 17.00 12.43 -14.80
N ASN A 77 16.54 12.12 -13.59
CA ASN A 77 15.97 13.07 -12.63
C ASN A 77 16.78 14.37 -12.47
N GLY A 78 18.12 14.29 -12.48
CA GLY A 78 18.96 15.47 -12.32
C GLY A 78 18.82 16.55 -13.41
N CYS A 79 18.28 16.17 -14.55
CA CYS A 79 18.06 17.01 -15.73
C CYS A 79 16.64 16.92 -16.27
N ASP A 80 15.76 16.17 -15.59
CA ASP A 80 14.33 16.31 -15.72
C ASP A 80 13.87 17.60 -15.03
N THR A 81 12.69 18.05 -15.41
CA THR A 81 11.96 19.14 -14.79
C THR A 81 10.69 18.67 -14.08
N ASP A 82 10.37 17.39 -14.20
CA ASP A 82 9.19 16.69 -13.70
C ASP A 82 9.58 15.22 -13.48
N ASP A 83 10.33 14.96 -12.40
CA ASP A 83 11.02 13.68 -12.12
C ASP A 83 10.13 12.43 -12.15
N ASP A 84 8.83 12.54 -11.86
CA ASP A 84 7.88 11.43 -11.84
C ASP A 84 6.75 11.57 -12.87
N ASN A 85 6.83 12.59 -13.74
CA ASN A 85 5.87 12.88 -14.80
C ASN A 85 4.40 12.94 -14.30
N ASP A 86 4.15 13.36 -13.07
CA ASP A 86 2.79 13.56 -12.54
C ASP A 86 2.11 14.82 -13.13
N GLY A 87 2.88 15.66 -13.83
CA GLY A 87 2.43 16.89 -14.47
C GLY A 87 2.66 18.15 -13.63
N VAL A 88 3.30 18.03 -12.47
CA VAL A 88 3.71 19.09 -11.56
C VAL A 88 5.24 19.17 -11.54
N VAL A 89 5.77 20.26 -12.08
CA VAL A 89 7.23 20.47 -12.12
C VAL A 89 7.87 20.44 -10.72
N ASP A 90 9.11 19.95 -10.61
CA ASP A 90 9.84 19.74 -9.34
C ASP A 90 9.85 20.97 -8.40
N ALA A 91 9.80 22.17 -8.99
CA ALA A 91 9.83 23.41 -8.24
C ALA A 91 8.53 23.71 -7.47
N SER A 92 7.44 23.04 -7.83
CA SER A 92 6.10 23.21 -7.28
C SER A 92 5.54 21.93 -6.68
N ASP A 93 6.12 20.79 -7.03
CA ASP A 93 5.76 19.48 -6.52
C ASP A 93 6.18 19.29 -5.05
N SER A 94 5.29 18.63 -4.32
CA SER A 94 5.45 18.30 -2.91
C SER A 94 6.15 16.95 -2.68
N ASP A 95 6.14 16.04 -3.66
CA ASP A 95 6.80 14.75 -3.61
C ASP A 95 7.39 14.33 -4.97
N LEU A 96 8.59 14.85 -5.25
CA LEU A 96 9.38 14.72 -6.49
C LEU A 96 9.53 13.33 -7.14
N LEU A 97 9.12 12.25 -6.49
CA LEU A 97 9.35 10.88 -6.96
C LEU A 97 8.10 10.00 -6.80
N ASP A 98 6.97 10.58 -6.40
CA ASP A 98 5.72 9.87 -6.16
C ASP A 98 4.65 10.38 -7.12
N PRO A 99 4.43 9.68 -8.25
CA PRO A 99 3.51 10.13 -9.29
C PRO A 99 2.03 10.11 -8.89
N THR A 100 1.73 9.79 -7.62
CA THR A 100 0.39 9.81 -7.05
C THR A 100 0.09 11.05 -6.23
N VAL A 101 1.05 11.98 -6.09
CA VAL A 101 0.95 13.14 -5.18
C VAL A 101 1.22 14.45 -5.93
N CYS A 102 0.22 14.96 -6.63
CA CYS A 102 0.38 16.12 -7.50
C CYS A 102 -0.33 17.39 -6.95
N GLU A 103 -1.45 17.80 -7.55
CA GLU A 103 -2.27 18.92 -7.07
C GLU A 103 -3.76 18.52 -7.07
N ASP A 104 -4.58 19.24 -6.28
CA ASP A 104 -6.06 19.17 -6.34
C ASP A 104 -6.55 20.43 -7.07
N SER A 105 -6.54 20.41 -8.40
CA SER A 105 -6.80 21.60 -9.22
C SER A 105 -8.25 22.06 -9.15
N ASP A 106 -9.19 21.12 -8.99
CA ASP A 106 -10.62 21.39 -9.02
C ASP A 106 -11.27 21.52 -7.62
N SER A 107 -10.48 21.24 -6.58
CA SER A 107 -10.78 21.37 -5.16
C SER A 107 -11.89 20.44 -4.69
N ASP A 108 -11.94 19.22 -5.22
CA ASP A 108 -12.92 18.22 -4.83
C ASP A 108 -12.44 17.27 -3.72
N GLY A 109 -11.16 17.36 -3.32
CA GLY A 109 -10.57 16.57 -2.24
C GLY A 109 -9.74 15.39 -2.74
N CYS A 110 -9.84 15.04 -4.02
CA CYS A 110 -8.96 14.10 -4.68
C CYS A 110 -7.70 14.78 -5.21
N ASP A 111 -6.60 14.03 -5.21
CA ASP A 111 -5.38 14.43 -5.89
C ASP A 111 -5.54 14.13 -7.39
N ASP A 112 -5.25 15.08 -8.29
CA ASP A 112 -5.49 14.97 -9.74
C ASP A 112 -4.79 13.74 -10.37
N CYS A 113 -3.84 13.12 -9.65
CA CYS A 113 -3.05 11.96 -10.05
C CYS A 113 -3.41 10.66 -9.29
N ALA A 114 -4.48 10.69 -8.49
CA ALA A 114 -4.93 9.54 -7.68
C ALA A 114 -5.33 8.30 -8.51
N ILE A 115 -5.66 8.47 -9.79
CA ILE A 115 -5.93 7.36 -10.71
C ILE A 115 -5.08 7.53 -11.96
N GLY A 116 -4.05 6.70 -12.07
CA GLY A 116 -3.17 6.75 -13.23
C GLY A 116 -3.79 6.29 -14.54
N THR A 117 -3.39 6.92 -15.63
CA THR A 117 -3.89 6.74 -16.99
C THR A 117 -3.16 5.64 -17.75
N ASP A 118 -1.92 5.32 -17.37
CA ASP A 118 -1.11 4.25 -17.94
C ASP A 118 -0.25 3.46 -16.93
N ASP A 119 -0.70 3.34 -15.68
CA ASP A 119 0.04 2.72 -14.56
C ASP A 119 1.38 3.44 -14.27
N PHE A 120 1.37 4.79 -14.28
CA PHE A 120 2.54 5.65 -14.01
C PHE A 120 3.67 5.47 -15.04
N GLY A 121 3.30 5.44 -16.32
CA GLY A 121 4.26 5.47 -17.44
C GLY A 121 4.72 6.90 -17.77
N PRO A 122 5.44 7.09 -18.88
CA PRO A 122 6.09 8.36 -19.24
C PRO A 122 5.13 9.42 -19.79
N LEU A 123 3.84 9.35 -19.45
CA LEU A 123 2.81 10.29 -19.89
C LEU A 123 2.27 11.00 -18.65
N ALA A 124 2.17 12.33 -18.74
CA ALA A 124 1.57 13.16 -17.71
C ALA A 124 0.24 12.59 -17.20
N ASP A 125 0.16 12.36 -15.89
CA ASP A 125 -0.93 11.61 -15.27
C ASP A 125 -2.03 12.45 -14.62
N ASN A 126 -1.90 13.78 -14.65
CA ASN A 126 -2.91 14.67 -14.09
C ASN A 126 -4.23 14.69 -14.89
N ASP A 127 -5.30 14.09 -14.34
CA ASP A 127 -6.67 14.19 -14.85
C ASP A 127 -7.62 14.81 -13.80
N PRO A 128 -7.70 16.16 -13.73
CA PRO A 128 -8.51 16.90 -12.75
C PRO A 128 -10.04 16.70 -12.83
N ALA A 129 -10.52 15.72 -13.58
CA ALA A 129 -11.95 15.44 -13.71
C ALA A 129 -12.27 13.93 -13.61
N ASN A 130 -11.26 13.08 -13.40
CA ASN A 130 -11.39 11.61 -13.39
C ASN A 130 -10.34 10.95 -12.50
N ASP A 131 -9.93 11.64 -11.45
CA ASP A 131 -9.04 11.25 -10.36
C ASP A 131 -9.77 10.57 -9.18
N GLY A 132 -11.10 10.70 -9.12
CA GLY A 132 -11.90 9.95 -8.16
C GLY A 132 -13.17 10.69 -7.77
N THR A 133 -13.80 10.23 -6.69
CA THR A 133 -14.74 11.03 -5.92
C THR A 133 -14.28 10.95 -4.48
N ASP A 134 -14.32 12.06 -3.75
CA ASP A 134 -14.20 12.11 -2.28
C ASP A 134 -15.59 12.49 -1.75
N THR A 135 -16.41 11.48 -1.46
CA THR A 135 -17.84 11.66 -1.18
C THR A 135 -18.08 12.39 0.14
N ASP A 136 -17.20 12.25 1.13
CA ASP A 136 -17.33 12.83 2.46
C ASP A 136 -16.40 14.03 2.73
N ALA A 137 -15.53 14.34 1.77
CA ALA A 137 -14.58 15.46 1.74
C ALA A 137 -13.53 15.39 2.86
N ASP A 138 -13.01 14.21 3.14
CA ASP A 138 -12.00 13.96 4.17
C ASP A 138 -10.55 14.07 3.67
N GLY A 139 -10.36 14.15 2.35
CA GLY A 139 -9.07 14.24 1.68
C GLY A 139 -8.53 12.89 1.20
N ILE A 140 -9.34 11.83 1.23
CA ILE A 140 -9.05 10.52 0.64
C ILE A 140 -10.16 10.19 -0.37
N CYS A 141 -9.80 9.81 -1.59
CA CYS A 141 -10.80 9.40 -2.58
C CYS A 141 -11.49 8.08 -2.18
N ASP A 142 -12.77 7.91 -2.53
CA ASP A 142 -13.63 6.74 -2.27
C ASP A 142 -12.99 5.39 -2.62
N THR A 143 -12.03 5.36 -3.56
CA THR A 143 -11.34 4.12 -3.98
C THR A 143 -10.24 3.69 -2.98
N GLY A 144 -9.70 4.62 -2.20
CA GLY A 144 -8.70 4.40 -1.15
C GLY A 144 -9.21 4.67 0.27
N ASP A 145 -10.42 5.18 0.42
CA ASP A 145 -11.07 5.48 1.69
C ASP A 145 -11.70 4.22 2.29
N ASN A 146 -11.32 3.86 3.52
CA ASN A 146 -11.91 2.76 4.28
C ASN A 146 -13.28 3.12 4.89
N CYS A 147 -13.74 4.37 4.75
CA CYS A 147 -15.06 4.88 5.08
C CYS A 147 -15.60 5.92 4.08
N PRO A 148 -15.86 5.57 2.79
CA PRO A 148 -16.19 6.52 1.71
C PRO A 148 -17.36 7.49 1.93
N ASP A 149 -18.19 7.28 2.96
CA ASP A 149 -19.36 8.11 3.26
C ASP A 149 -19.24 8.87 4.60
N ASP A 150 -18.18 8.66 5.39
CA ASP A 150 -18.05 9.09 6.78
C ASP A 150 -16.64 9.64 7.15
N TYR A 151 -16.50 10.97 7.08
CA TYR A 151 -15.24 11.72 7.28
C TYR A 151 -14.26 11.13 8.31
N ASN A 152 -13.13 10.59 7.85
CA ASN A 152 -12.08 9.99 8.67
C ASN A 152 -10.66 10.11 8.04
N PRO A 153 -10.07 11.33 7.97
CA PRO A 153 -8.78 11.55 7.28
C PRO A 153 -7.59 10.77 7.88
N GLY A 154 -7.74 10.26 9.10
CA GLY A 154 -6.74 9.44 9.76
C GLY A 154 -6.76 7.97 9.35
N GLN A 155 -7.80 7.54 8.62
CA GLN A 155 -8.03 6.18 8.13
C GLN A 155 -7.82 5.13 9.23
N GLU A 156 -8.14 5.46 10.48
CA GLU A 156 -7.96 4.54 11.60
C GLU A 156 -8.80 3.27 11.38
N ASP A 157 -8.14 2.12 11.45
CA ASP A 157 -8.72 0.79 11.32
C ASP A 157 -8.05 -0.09 12.37
N ALA A 158 -8.66 -0.17 13.55
CA ALA A 158 -8.06 -0.76 14.74
C ALA A 158 -7.93 -2.30 14.66
N ASP A 159 -8.75 -2.95 13.84
CA ASP A 159 -8.77 -4.40 13.67
C ASP A 159 -8.22 -4.88 12.31
N GLU A 160 -7.83 -3.95 11.43
CA GLU A 160 -7.21 -4.18 10.12
C GLU A 160 -8.14 -4.97 9.17
N ASP A 161 -9.45 -4.79 9.28
CA ASP A 161 -10.46 -5.47 8.44
C ASP A 161 -10.73 -4.79 7.09
N GLY A 162 -10.19 -3.57 6.90
CA GLY A 162 -10.35 -2.74 5.71
C GLY A 162 -11.55 -1.78 5.75
N THR A 163 -12.32 -1.77 6.85
CA THR A 163 -13.38 -0.80 7.15
C THR A 163 -12.91 0.11 8.28
N GLY A 164 -12.91 1.43 8.08
CA GLY A 164 -12.40 2.35 9.09
C GLY A 164 -13.29 2.41 10.35
N ASP A 165 -12.67 2.70 11.49
CA ASP A 165 -13.29 2.77 12.83
C ASP A 165 -14.57 3.64 12.86
N VAL A 166 -14.66 4.65 11.99
CA VAL A 166 -15.74 5.65 11.97
C VAL A 166 -17.02 5.09 11.33
N CYS A 167 -16.90 4.36 10.23
CA CYS A 167 -18.01 3.74 9.52
C CYS A 167 -18.16 2.25 9.84
N GLN A 168 -17.24 1.70 10.63
CA GLN A 168 -17.29 0.30 11.03
C GLN A 168 -18.62 0.00 11.71
N THR A 169 -19.37 -0.91 11.10
CA THR A 169 -20.48 -1.58 11.74
C THR A 169 -19.96 -2.92 12.18
N CYS A 170 -19.89 -3.13 13.49
CA CYS A 170 -19.41 -4.37 14.06
C CYS A 170 -20.50 -5.47 14.00
N CYS A 171 -20.93 -5.79 12.78
CA CYS A 171 -21.71 -6.97 12.54
C CYS A 171 -21.11 -7.72 11.36
N ILE A 172 -20.14 -8.57 11.65
CA ILE A 172 -19.46 -9.39 10.64
C ILE A 172 -20.39 -10.57 10.29
N PRO A 173 -20.77 -10.74 9.00
CA PRO A 173 -21.55 -11.90 8.59
C PRO A 173 -20.83 -13.23 8.92
N PRO A 174 -21.54 -14.31 9.32
CA PRO A 174 -22.95 -14.54 9.04
C PRO A 174 -23.90 -14.31 10.22
N SER A 175 -23.45 -14.12 11.46
CA SER A 175 -24.33 -14.01 12.63
C SER A 175 -23.75 -13.19 13.77
N VAL A 176 -24.63 -12.66 14.61
CA VAL A 176 -24.24 -12.01 15.88
C VAL A 176 -23.59 -12.99 16.86
N GLY A 177 -22.85 -12.47 17.85
CA GLY A 177 -22.23 -13.23 18.93
C GLY A 177 -20.72 -13.39 18.85
N ASP A 178 -20.09 -12.85 17.80
CA ASP A 178 -18.64 -12.72 17.60
C ASP A 178 -18.15 -11.39 18.15
N ILE A 179 -18.09 -11.32 19.47
CA ILE A 179 -17.88 -10.12 20.28
C ILE A 179 -16.42 -9.66 20.23
N ASP A 180 -15.49 -10.59 20.01
CA ASP A 180 -14.05 -10.33 19.93
C ASP A 180 -13.52 -10.22 18.49
N GLN A 181 -14.42 -10.33 17.49
CA GLN A 181 -14.12 -10.30 16.05
C GLN A 181 -13.04 -11.33 15.66
N GLY A 182 -12.83 -12.34 16.50
CA GLY A 182 -11.75 -13.30 16.44
C GLY A 182 -12.12 -14.52 15.61
N GLY A 183 -12.60 -14.37 14.38
CA GLY A 183 -13.11 -15.52 13.63
C GLY A 183 -13.33 -15.31 12.13
N GLY A 184 -12.37 -15.73 11.31
CA GLY A 184 -12.55 -15.86 9.85
C GLY A 184 -13.50 -17.00 9.41
N ASP A 185 -13.89 -16.94 8.12
CA ASP A 185 -14.87 -17.77 7.39
C ASP A 185 -15.52 -19.02 8.05
N LEU A 186 -16.85 -18.90 8.21
CA LEU A 186 -17.92 -19.91 8.40
C LEU A 186 -17.80 -20.91 9.58
N GLY A 187 -18.55 -20.58 10.63
CA GLY A 187 -19.43 -21.55 11.31
C GLY A 187 -19.42 -21.56 12.83
N PHE A 188 -18.42 -20.94 13.46
CA PHE A 188 -18.27 -20.79 14.92
C PHE A 188 -17.34 -19.62 15.23
N ASN A 189 -17.68 -18.43 14.76
CA ASN A 189 -16.96 -17.22 15.14
C ASN A 189 -17.27 -16.81 16.60
N TYR A 190 -18.44 -17.20 17.11
CA TYR A 190 -18.72 -17.18 18.54
C TYR A 190 -18.06 -18.36 19.30
N ASP A 191 -17.24 -18.05 20.30
CA ASP A 191 -16.46 -18.99 21.09
C ASP A 191 -16.33 -18.62 22.59
N GLY A 192 -15.33 -19.18 23.27
CA GLY A 192 -15.10 -18.94 24.69
C GLY A 192 -14.55 -17.55 25.04
N ALA A 193 -13.92 -16.86 24.10
CA ALA A 193 -13.44 -15.49 24.23
C ALA A 193 -14.62 -14.52 24.28
N ASP A 194 -15.59 -14.65 23.37
CA ASP A 194 -16.85 -13.88 23.39
C ASP A 194 -17.60 -14.06 24.69
N LEU A 195 -17.70 -15.32 25.14
CA LEU A 195 -18.32 -15.62 26.43
C LEU A 195 -17.60 -14.92 27.58
N SER A 196 -16.26 -14.91 27.55
CA SER A 196 -15.46 -14.27 28.58
C SER A 196 -15.66 -12.76 28.58
N MET A 197 -15.79 -12.15 27.40
CA MET A 197 -16.03 -10.73 27.20
C MET A 197 -17.45 -10.33 27.65
N MET A 198 -18.48 -11.09 27.28
CA MET A 198 -19.85 -10.86 27.74
C MET A 198 -19.96 -11.01 29.27
N ILE A 199 -19.29 -12.00 29.86
CA ILE A 199 -19.23 -12.13 31.33
C ILE A 199 -18.50 -10.94 31.97
N ASN A 200 -17.44 -10.45 31.32
CA ASN A 200 -16.69 -9.31 31.81
C ASN A 200 -17.56 -8.04 31.84
N GLY A 201 -18.21 -7.71 30.71
CA GLY A 201 -19.12 -6.58 30.58
C GLY A 201 -20.37 -6.68 31.47
N LEU A 202 -20.94 -7.87 31.69
CA LEU A 202 -22.13 -8.02 32.52
C LEU A 202 -21.83 -8.05 34.03
N PHE A 203 -20.72 -8.66 34.46
CA PHE A 203 -20.56 -9.07 35.87
C PHE A 203 -19.23 -8.72 36.52
N ILE A 204 -18.15 -8.53 35.77
CA ILE A 204 -16.81 -8.31 36.35
C ILE A 204 -16.48 -6.82 36.36
N ASP A 205 -16.61 -6.17 35.21
CA ASP A 205 -16.40 -4.73 35.04
C ASP A 205 -17.54 -4.11 34.20
N PRO A 206 -18.75 -3.92 34.74
CA PRO A 206 -19.87 -3.36 33.99
C PRO A 206 -19.72 -1.86 33.64
N ALA A 207 -18.66 -1.20 34.10
CA ALA A 207 -18.41 0.21 33.77
C ALA A 207 -17.53 0.37 32.51
N SER A 208 -16.60 -0.56 32.27
CA SER A 208 -15.60 -0.46 31.19
C SER A 208 -15.33 -1.81 30.50
N GLY A 209 -15.98 -2.89 30.92
CA GLY A 209 -15.85 -4.21 30.33
C GLY A 209 -16.55 -4.38 28.99
N TRP A 210 -17.19 -3.31 28.50
CA TRP A 210 -17.75 -3.16 27.15
C TRP A 210 -16.88 -2.24 26.28
N ASP A 211 -15.81 -1.65 26.82
CA ASP A 211 -14.93 -0.76 26.05
C ASP A 211 -14.20 -1.57 24.99
N GLY A 212 -14.27 -1.14 23.72
CA GLY A 212 -13.66 -1.85 22.59
C GLY A 212 -14.35 -3.17 22.24
N ILE A 213 -15.64 -3.30 22.59
CA ILE A 213 -16.47 -4.45 22.25
C ILE A 213 -17.62 -4.00 21.36
N CYS A 214 -17.98 -4.82 20.38
CA CYS A 214 -19.18 -4.56 19.62
C CYS A 214 -20.47 -4.86 20.39
N LEU A 215 -21.28 -3.83 20.63
CA LEU A 215 -22.59 -3.99 21.26
C LEU A 215 -23.67 -4.56 20.32
N ASP A 216 -23.51 -4.40 19.00
CA ASP A 216 -24.39 -4.97 17.97
C ASP A 216 -24.28 -6.50 17.89
N GLU A 217 -23.09 -7.05 18.12
CA GLU A 217 -22.85 -8.50 18.23
C GLU A 217 -23.19 -9.04 19.62
N ALA A 218 -23.10 -8.20 20.66
CA ALA A 218 -23.47 -8.58 22.01
C ALA A 218 -24.99 -8.58 22.27
N ASP A 219 -25.80 -7.80 21.54
CA ASP A 219 -27.27 -7.90 21.50
C ASP A 219 -27.70 -9.10 20.64
N VAL A 220 -27.45 -10.29 21.16
CA VAL A 220 -27.69 -11.58 20.50
C VAL A 220 -29.18 -11.82 20.24
N ASP A 221 -30.06 -11.24 21.07
CA ASP A 221 -31.51 -11.43 20.97
C ASP A 221 -32.27 -10.36 20.15
N PHE A 222 -31.55 -9.34 19.65
CA PHE A 222 -32.07 -8.23 18.82
C PHE A 222 -33.18 -7.43 19.54
N THR A 223 -33.03 -7.22 20.84
CA THR A 223 -34.00 -6.41 21.59
C THR A 223 -33.79 -4.91 21.43
N SER A 224 -32.65 -4.48 20.87
CA SER A 224 -32.29 -3.07 20.65
C SER A 224 -32.47 -2.61 19.21
N VAL A 225 -32.46 -1.29 19.03
CA VAL A 225 -32.32 -0.66 17.71
C VAL A 225 -30.83 -0.55 17.41
N ARG A 226 -30.43 -0.89 16.18
CA ARG A 226 -29.05 -0.79 15.71
C ARG A 226 -28.74 0.62 15.16
N PRO A 227 -27.51 1.14 15.36
CA PRO A 227 -26.46 0.56 16.20
C PRO A 227 -26.80 0.64 17.70
N VAL A 228 -26.39 -0.37 18.46
CA VAL A 228 -26.56 -0.46 19.91
C VAL A 228 -25.55 0.47 20.56
N VAL A 229 -26.05 1.54 21.15
CA VAL A 229 -25.24 2.56 21.83
C VAL A 229 -25.36 2.53 23.35
N ASP A 230 -26.28 1.71 23.87
CA ASP A 230 -26.53 1.58 25.32
C ASP A 230 -26.19 0.16 25.77
N PRO A 231 -25.06 -0.07 26.47
CA PRO A 231 -24.67 -1.40 26.93
C PRO A 231 -25.64 -1.99 27.97
N MET A 232 -26.59 -1.18 28.50
CA MET A 232 -27.63 -1.70 29.39
C MET A 232 -28.69 -2.54 28.67
N THR A 233 -28.74 -2.51 27.34
CA THR A 233 -29.64 -3.38 26.58
C THR A 233 -29.09 -4.78 26.41
N VAL A 234 -27.77 -4.94 26.46
CA VAL A 234 -27.12 -6.26 26.54
C VAL A 234 -27.26 -6.80 27.96
N ASP A 235 -27.93 -7.94 28.10
CA ASP A 235 -28.28 -8.48 29.40
C ASP A 235 -28.10 -10.01 29.53
N GLY A 236 -28.70 -10.59 30.58
CA GLY A 236 -28.60 -12.01 30.83
C GLY A 236 -29.31 -12.89 29.80
N ALA A 237 -30.26 -12.34 29.03
CA ALA A 237 -30.92 -13.02 27.91
C ALA A 237 -29.93 -13.27 26.78
N ASP A 238 -29.16 -12.25 26.39
CA ASP A 238 -28.10 -12.36 25.36
C ASP A 238 -27.05 -13.38 25.76
N LEU A 239 -26.55 -13.28 27.00
CA LEU A 239 -25.59 -14.24 27.53
C LEU A 239 -26.14 -15.67 27.53
N SER A 240 -27.44 -15.84 27.84
CA SER A 240 -28.06 -17.16 27.81
C SER A 240 -28.11 -17.73 26.40
N LEU A 241 -28.38 -16.90 25.39
CA LEU A 241 -28.35 -17.32 23.99
C LEU A 241 -26.94 -17.67 23.52
N LEU A 242 -25.93 -16.87 23.88
CA LEU A 242 -24.53 -17.16 23.55
C LEU A 242 -24.06 -18.48 24.19
N ILE A 243 -24.42 -18.74 25.46
CA ILE A 243 -24.12 -20.01 26.13
C ILE A 243 -24.83 -21.18 25.47
N ASP A 244 -26.10 -21.01 25.10
CA ASP A 244 -26.88 -22.05 24.43
C ASP A 244 -26.25 -22.40 23.07
N ALA A 245 -25.83 -21.38 22.30
CA ALA A 245 -25.11 -21.54 21.05
C ALA A 245 -23.75 -22.23 21.24
N LEU A 246 -23.02 -21.96 22.31
CA LEU A 246 -21.69 -22.55 22.49
C LEU A 246 -21.73 -24.00 23.03
N PHE A 247 -22.66 -24.31 23.94
CA PHE A 247 -22.60 -25.56 24.73
C PHE A 247 -23.83 -26.45 24.69
N ILE A 248 -25.01 -25.91 24.35
CA ILE A 248 -26.26 -26.68 24.45
C ILE A 248 -26.72 -27.15 23.08
N ALA A 249 -26.74 -26.26 22.10
CA ALA A 249 -27.18 -26.52 20.74
C ALA A 249 -26.28 -25.78 19.72
N PRO A 250 -25.01 -26.19 19.55
CA PRO A 250 -24.08 -25.52 18.63
C PRO A 250 -24.45 -25.61 17.15
N THR A 251 -25.42 -26.45 16.80
CA THR A 251 -26.00 -26.49 15.44
C THR A 251 -27.23 -25.59 15.30
N HIS A 252 -27.62 -24.86 16.35
CA HIS A 252 -28.65 -23.83 16.33
C HIS A 252 -27.93 -22.49 16.22
N TYR A 253 -27.85 -21.99 14.99
CA TYR A 253 -27.12 -20.77 14.69
C TYR A 253 -27.77 -19.55 15.36
N LEU A 254 -26.95 -18.57 15.71
CA LEU A 254 -27.42 -17.24 16.07
C LEU A 254 -28.00 -16.54 14.84
N LYS A 255 -28.84 -15.54 15.06
CA LYS A 255 -29.48 -14.78 13.97
C LYS A 255 -28.43 -14.10 13.08
N ASN A 256 -28.76 -13.93 11.80
CA ASN A 256 -27.99 -13.08 10.90
C ASN A 256 -28.01 -11.62 11.39
N CYS A 257 -27.05 -10.81 10.95
CA CYS A 257 -26.94 -9.38 11.28
C CYS A 257 -28.21 -8.55 11.01
N ASP A 258 -29.11 -9.01 10.12
CA ASP A 258 -30.40 -8.37 9.83
C ASP A 258 -31.56 -8.87 10.71
N GLY A 259 -31.29 -9.72 11.71
CA GLY A 259 -32.26 -10.34 12.62
C GLY A 259 -33.00 -11.57 12.04
N THR A 260 -32.69 -11.96 10.79
CA THR A 260 -33.25 -13.18 10.18
C THR A 260 -32.61 -14.43 10.76
N ASP A 261 -33.31 -15.57 10.72
CA ASP A 261 -32.69 -16.80 11.20
C ASP A 261 -31.53 -17.21 10.26
N ASN A 262 -30.43 -17.67 10.85
CA ASN A 262 -29.33 -18.29 10.13
C ASN A 262 -29.65 -19.78 9.96
N TYR A 263 -29.87 -20.24 8.72
CA TYR A 263 -30.39 -21.60 8.39
C TYR A 263 -29.34 -22.50 7.73
#